data_AF-A0A0S7YBX9-F1
#
_entry.id   AF-A0A0S7YBX9-F1
#
_cell.length_a   1.000
_cell.length_b   1.000
_cell.length_c   1.000
_cell.angle_alpha   90.00
_cell.angle_beta   90.00
_cell.angle_gamma   90.00
#
_symmetry.space_group_name_H-M   'P 1'
#
loop_
_entity.id
_entity.type
_entity.pdbx_description
1 polymer ?
#
loop_
_entity_poly.entity_id
_entity_poly.type
_entity_poly.pdbx_seq_one_letter_code
_entity_poly.pdbx_strand_id
1 'polypeptide(L)'
;MTVGTLHPVVLLPTGFAADVSDDELAAVAVHELAHVRRQDAAVLGLLSLVRAVLYFQPLVWLACRQAARLAEAACDDAVLEATGEPVSYAKMLARLAERLP
;
A
#
# COMPACT_ATOMS: atom_id res chain seq x y z
N MET A 1 -4.32 -0.89 -4.83
CA MET A 1 -3.86 -2.00 -3.98
C MET A 1 -3.10 -3.00 -4.83
N THR A 2 -1.91 -3.41 -4.39
CA THR A 2 -1.17 -4.53 -4.98
C THR A 2 -1.66 -5.86 -4.42
N VAL A 3 -1.95 -6.80 -5.33
CA VAL A 3 -2.32 -8.17 -4.97
C VAL A 3 -1.31 -9.14 -5.56
N GLY A 4 -0.76 -10.01 -4.72
CA GLY A 4 0.13 -11.09 -5.13
C GLY A 4 1.61 -10.87 -4.76
N THR A 5 2.26 -11.94 -4.29
CA THR A 5 3.69 -11.98 -3.94
C THR A 5 4.58 -12.35 -5.12
N LEU A 6 4.11 -13.22 -6.02
CA LEU A 6 4.87 -13.75 -7.15
C LEU A 6 4.51 -13.08 -8.49
N HIS A 7 3.28 -12.57 -8.60
CA HIS A 7 2.78 -11.81 -9.74
C HIS A 7 2.01 -10.61 -9.20
N PRO A 8 2.70 -9.50 -8.87
CA PRO A 8 2.04 -8.34 -8.31
C PRO A 8 1.13 -7.72 -9.37
N VAL A 9 -0.17 -7.73 -9.09
CA VAL A 9 -1.19 -7.07 -9.90
C VAL A 9 -1.58 -5.78 -9.18
N VAL A 10 -1.39 -4.65 -9.85
CA VAL A 10 -1.89 -3.36 -9.36
C VAL A 10 -3.37 -3.26 -9.68
N LEU A 11 -4.21 -3.33 -8.65
CA LEU A 11 -5.64 -3.12 -8.77
C LEU A 11 -5.95 -1.63 -8.60
N LEU A 12 -6.47 -1.04 -9.66
CA LEU A 12 -7.05 0.30 -9.66
C LEU A 12 -8.59 0.18 -9.58
N PRO A 13 -9.27 1.02 -8.78
CA PRO A 13 -10.72 1.08 -8.78
C PRO A 13 -11.25 1.35 -10.20
N THR A 14 -12.37 0.73 -10.56
CA THR A 14 -13.01 0.94 -11.86
C THR A 14 -13.35 2.42 -12.05
N GLY A 15 -12.88 3.02 -13.15
CA GLY A 15 -13.05 4.45 -13.44
C GLY A 15 -11.98 5.37 -12.86
N PHE A 16 -11.06 4.85 -12.02
CA PHE A 16 -9.98 5.66 -11.47
C PHE A 16 -9.05 6.18 -12.57
N ALA A 17 -8.62 5.33 -13.51
CA ALA A 17 -7.74 5.75 -14.60
C ALA A 17 -8.35 6.79 -15.57
N ALA A 18 -9.67 7.04 -15.53
CA ALA A 18 -10.33 8.02 -16.39
C ALA A 18 -10.40 9.43 -15.77
N ASP A 19 -10.27 9.53 -14.45
CA ASP A 19 -10.52 10.75 -13.66
C ASP A 19 -9.26 11.35 -13.03
N VAL A 20 -8.11 10.71 -13.28
CA VAL A 20 -6.86 10.92 -12.54
C VAL A 20 -5.80 11.38 -13.54
N SER A 21 -5.02 12.39 -13.19
CA SER A 21 -3.98 12.88 -14.09
C SER A 21 -2.86 11.85 -14.28
N ASP A 22 -2.09 11.96 -15.36
CA ASP A 22 -0.93 11.09 -15.59
C ASP A 22 0.06 11.14 -14.41
N ASP A 23 0.21 12.29 -13.76
CA ASP A 23 1.06 12.48 -12.58
C ASP A 23 0.52 11.75 -11.35
N GLU A 24 -0.80 11.81 -11.10
CA GLU A 24 -1.45 11.07 -10.02
C GLU A 24 -1.38 9.56 -10.27
N LEU A 25 -1.50 9.13 -11.53
CA LEU A 25 -1.38 7.72 -11.93
C LEU A 25 0.06 7.21 -11.77
N ALA A 26 1.05 8.05 -12.09
CA ALA A 26 2.46 7.78 -11.83
C ALA A 26 2.75 7.67 -10.34
N ALA A 27 2.17 8.54 -9.50
CA ALA A 27 2.31 8.46 -8.04
C ALA A 27 1.79 7.12 -7.49
N VAL A 28 0.60 6.69 -7.94
CA VAL A 28 0.05 5.38 -7.56
C VAL A 28 0.93 4.23 -8.07
N ALA A 29 1.47 4.32 -9.28
CA ALA A 29 2.37 3.30 -9.80
C ALA A 29 3.67 3.20 -8.99
N VAL A 30 4.23 4.33 -8.56
CA VAL A 30 5.42 4.38 -7.68
C VAL A 30 5.11 3.75 -6.32
N HIS A 31 3.96 4.07 -5.72
CA HIS A 31 3.52 3.48 -4.44
C HIS A 31 3.48 1.95 -4.53
N GLU A 32 2.82 1.45 -5.57
CA GLU A 32 2.60 0.02 -5.74
C GLU A 32 3.88 -0.71 -6.14
N LEU A 33 4.74 -0.08 -6.94
CA LEU A 33 6.07 -0.62 -7.23
C LEU A 33 6.95 -0.66 -5.98
N ALA A 34 6.80 0.31 -5.06
CA ALA A 34 7.52 0.31 -3.79
C ALA A 34 7.14 -0.89 -2.93
N HIS A 35 5.85 -1.26 -2.87
CA HIS A 35 5.38 -2.48 -2.20
C HIS A 35 6.04 -3.74 -2.77
N VAL A 36 6.10 -3.84 -4.11
CA VAL A 36 6.72 -4.99 -4.79
C VAL A 36 8.22 -5.05 -4.52
N ARG A 37 8.91 -3.91 -4.66
CA ARG A 37 10.36 -3.81 -4.47
C ARG A 37 10.77 -4.15 -3.03
N ARG A 38 9.95 -3.77 -2.05
CA ARG A 38 10.17 -4.05 -0.63
C ARG A 38 9.65 -5.43 -0.20
N GLN A 39 9.03 -6.18 -1.11
CA GLN A 39 8.45 -7.50 -0.86
C GLN A 39 7.47 -7.51 0.33
N ASP A 40 6.72 -6.42 0.51
CA ASP A 40 5.83 -6.26 1.67
C ASP A 40 4.82 -7.41 1.76
N ALA A 41 4.31 -7.89 0.62
CA ALA A 41 3.40 -9.02 0.55
C ALA A 41 4.00 -10.32 1.13
N ALA A 42 5.31 -10.56 0.98
CA ALA A 42 5.98 -11.73 1.54
C ALA A 42 6.13 -11.61 3.06
N VAL A 43 6.50 -10.42 3.54
CA VAL A 43 6.63 -10.12 4.98
C VAL A 43 5.27 -10.23 5.68
N LEU A 44 4.22 -9.62 5.11
CA LEU A 44 2.87 -9.70 5.66
C LEU A 44 2.30 -11.11 5.58
N GLY A 45 2.66 -11.89 4.55
CA GLY A 45 2.34 -13.31 4.45
C GLY A 45 2.98 -14.14 5.57
N LEU A 46 4.27 -13.93 5.84
CA LEU A 46 4.97 -14.58 6.96
C LEU A 46 4.36 -14.20 8.31
N LEU A 47 4.09 -12.91 8.52
CA LEU A 47 3.43 -12.44 9.74
C LEU A 47 2.03 -13.03 9.91
N SER A 48 1.30 -13.24 8.82
CA SER A 48 0.01 -13.92 8.84
C SER A 48 0.12 -15.38 9.28
N LEU A 49 1.17 -16.10 8.84
CA LEU A 49 1.47 -17.46 9.33
C LEU A 49 1.85 -17.45 10.81
N VAL A 50 2.72 -16.53 11.24
CA VAL A 50 3.09 -16.37 12.65
C VAL A 50 1.86 -16.09 13.51
N ARG A 51 0.97 -15.20 13.05
CA ARG A 51 -0.30 -14.91 13.71
C ARG A 51 -1.23 -16.11 13.77
N ALA A 52 -1.25 -16.97 12.75
CA ALA A 52 -2.05 -18.20 12.77
C ALA A 52 -1.54 -19.20 13.84
N VAL A 53 -0.21 -19.35 13.96
CA VAL A 53 0.41 -20.22 14.96
C VAL A 53 0.27 -19.66 16.38
N LEU A 54 0.46 -18.34 16.53
CA LEU A 54 0.45 -17.63 17.81
C LEU A 54 -0.85 -16.83 18.00
N TYR A 55 -1.99 -17.33 17.52
CA TYR A 55 -3.26 -16.60 17.52
C TYR A 55 -3.71 -16.14 18.92
N PHE A 56 -3.27 -16.84 19.96
CA PHE A 56 -3.57 -16.55 21.36
C PHE A 56 -2.68 -15.43 21.96
N GLN A 57 -1.63 -15.00 21.27
CA GLN A 57 -0.72 -13.96 21.73
C GLN A 57 -1.16 -12.57 21.24
N PRO A 58 -1.72 -11.69 22.10
CA PRO A 58 -2.22 -10.38 21.68
C PRO A 58 -1.14 -9.48 21.07
N LEU A 59 0.12 -9.64 21.47
CA LEU A 59 1.25 -8.88 20.92
C LEU A 59 1.48 -9.18 19.44
N VAL A 60 1.21 -10.39 18.97
CA VAL A 60 1.37 -10.75 17.54
C VAL A 60 0.34 -10.02 16.68
N TRP A 61 -0.89 -9.83 17.20
CA TRP A 61 -1.89 -9.02 16.52
C TRP A 61 -1.47 -7.56 16.38
N LEU A 62 -0.92 -6.98 17.45
CA LEU A 62 -0.39 -5.62 17.43
C LEU A 62 0.80 -5.50 16.46
N ALA A 63 1.72 -6.47 16.48
CA ALA A 63 2.87 -6.50 15.58
C ALA A 63 2.44 -6.59 14.11
N CYS A 64 1.47 -7.45 13.77
CA CYS A 64 0.95 -7.56 12.41
C CYS A 64 0.29 -6.25 11.94
N ARG A 65 -0.51 -5.61 12.81
CA ARG A 65 -1.13 -4.31 12.50
C ARG A 65 -0.09 -3.21 12.32
N GLN A 66 0.95 -3.19 13.15
CA GLN A 66 2.01 -2.21 13.06
C GLN A 66 2.87 -2.41 11.81
N ALA A 67 3.18 -3.66 11.46
CA ALA A 67 3.92 -3.99 10.25
C ALA A 67 3.18 -3.54 8.99
N ALA A 68 1.85 -3.77 8.92
CA ALA A 68 1.04 -3.28 7.82
C ALA A 68 1.07 -1.75 7.70
N ARG A 69 0.95 -1.02 8.83
CA ARG A 69 1.05 0.45 8.83
C ARG A 69 2.41 0.97 8.40
N LEU A 70 3.49 0.31 8.82
CA LEU A 70 4.85 0.68 8.44
C LEU A 70 5.13 0.40 6.96
N ALA A 71 4.52 -0.64 6.38
CA ALA A 71 4.62 -0.92 4.96
C ALA A 71 3.98 0.20 4.12
N GLU A 72 2.76 0.63 4.48
CA GLU A 72 2.08 1.76 3.82
C GLU A 72 2.88 3.06 3.95
N ALA A 73 3.31 3.41 5.17
CA ALA A 73 4.08 4.62 5.42
C ALA A 73 5.40 4.65 4.62
N ALA A 74 6.10 3.52 4.53
CA ALA A 74 7.34 3.43 3.75
C ALA A 74 7.10 3.52 2.23
N CYS A 75 5.92 3.15 1.75
CA CYS A 75 5.57 3.32 0.33
C CYS A 75 5.14 4.76 0.04
N ASP A 76 4.39 5.39 0.94
CA ASP A 76 4.09 6.82 0.86
C ASP A 76 5.37 7.66 0.83
N ASP A 77 6.34 7.35 1.71
CA ASP A 77 7.65 8.02 1.72
C ASP A 77 8.36 7.91 0.35
N ALA A 78 8.29 6.75 -0.31
CA ALA A 78 8.87 6.54 -1.64
C ALA A 78 8.19 7.40 -2.72
N VAL A 79 6.88 7.62 -2.63
CA VAL A 79 6.14 8.53 -3.53
C VAL A 79 6.54 9.98 -3.26
N LEU A 80 6.70 10.36 -2.00
CA LEU A 80 7.12 11.72 -1.62
C LEU A 80 8.54 12.02 -2.09
N GLU A 81 9.45 11.05 -1.99
CA GLU A 81 10.81 11.17 -2.54
C GLU A 81 10.82 11.31 -4.06
N ALA A 82 9.89 10.64 -4.77
CA ALA A 82 9.83 10.67 -6.23
C ALA A 82 9.13 11.92 -6.79
N THR A 83 8.07 12.40 -6.14
CA THR A 83 7.22 13.50 -6.66
C THR A 83 7.51 14.85 -6.00
N GLY A 84 7.98 14.88 -4.75
CA GLY A 84 8.20 16.12 -4.00
C GLY A 84 6.93 16.91 -3.65
N GLU A 85 5.74 16.36 -3.89
CA GLU A 85 4.46 17.07 -3.73
C GLU A 85 3.51 16.42 -2.68
N PRO A 86 3.80 16.55 -1.37
CA PRO A 86 3.03 15.87 -0.32
C PRO A 86 1.56 16.29 -0.25
N VAL A 87 1.26 17.57 -0.51
CA VAL A 87 -0.12 18.08 -0.43
C VAL A 87 -0.97 17.60 -1.61
N SER A 88 -0.37 17.50 -2.79
CA SER A 88 -1.06 17.00 -3.99
C SER A 88 -1.39 15.51 -3.81
N TYR A 89 -0.40 14.73 -3.38
CA TYR A 89 -0.55 13.32 -3.08
C TYR A 89 -1.62 13.04 -2.00
N ALA A 90 -1.59 13.79 -0.88
CA ALA A 90 -2.60 13.64 0.17
C ALA A 90 -4.04 13.94 -0.30
N LYS A 91 -4.22 14.94 -1.18
CA LYS A 91 -5.53 15.26 -1.77
C LYS A 91 -6.01 14.13 -2.70
N MET A 92 -5.11 13.57 -3.49
CA MET A 92 -5.40 12.41 -4.33
C MET A 92 -5.85 11.21 -3.48
N LEU A 93 -5.12 10.89 -2.40
CA LEU A 93 -5.49 9.82 -1.47
C LEU A 93 -6.86 10.05 -0.81
N ALA A 94 -7.17 11.28 -0.41
CA ALA A 94 -8.48 11.62 0.16
C ALA A 94 -9.62 11.38 -0.84
N ARG A 95 -9.45 11.81 -2.09
CA ARG A 95 -10.43 11.55 -3.18
C ARG A 95 -10.60 10.06 -3.45
N LEU A 96 -9.52 9.29 -3.37
CA LEU A 96 -9.56 7.83 -3.49
C LEU A 96 -10.38 7.20 -2.35
N ALA A 97 -10.12 7.62 -1.12
CA ALA A 97 -10.80 7.11 0.06
C ALA A 97 -12.32 7.41 0.04
N GLU A 98 -12.73 8.59 -0.43
CA GLU A 98 -14.15 8.95 -0.59
C GLU A 98 -14.90 8.10 -1.63
N ARG A 99 -14.17 7.46 -2.56
CA ARG A 99 -14.74 6.65 -3.64
C ARG A 99 -14.79 5.15 -3.32
N LEU A 100 -14.11 4.71 -2.27
CA LEU A 100 -14.18 3.32 -1.81
C LEU A 100 -15.44 3.16 -0.92
N PRO A 101 -16.33 2.18 -1.22
CA PRO A 101 -17.58 1.98 -0.49
C PRO A 101 -17.39 1.46 0.95
#